data_AF-A0A9D3XH09-F1
#
_entry.id   AF-A0A9D3XH09-F1
#
_cell.length_a   1.000
_cell.length_b   1.000
_cell.length_c   1.000
_cell.angle_alpha   90.00
_cell.angle_beta   90.00
_cell.angle_gamma   90.00
#
_symmetry.space_group_name_H-M   'P 1'
#
loop_
_entity.id
_entity.type
_entity.pdbx_description
1 polymer ?
#
loop_
_entity_poly.entity_id
_entity_poly.type
_entity_poly.pdbx_seq_one_letter_code
_entity_poly.pdbx_strand_id
1 'polypeptide(L)'
;MDAGAIDGNGVFSVWSLTTIPSETWNQETIYNCTAKESSTGRSINVTVSRETERRDAGDCGIVFYAGLPCIFSLLLIQLLILLWRKCPVRGRVVQRQKEIPMRQIPQTEYATLPYNNRNAPR
;
A
#
# COMPACT_ATOMS: atom_id res chain seq x y z
N MET A 1 -17.86 28.28 -27.35
CA MET A 1 -17.48 26.86 -27.30
C MET A 1 -16.86 26.57 -28.65
N ASP A 2 -15.53 26.53 -28.69
CA ASP A 2 -14.78 26.50 -29.94
C ASP A 2 -14.74 25.06 -30.44
N ALA A 3 -15.50 24.79 -31.50
CA ALA A 3 -15.76 23.47 -32.06
C ALA A 3 -14.56 22.85 -32.81
N GLY A 4 -13.37 23.44 -32.67
CA GLY A 4 -12.14 22.92 -33.26
C GLY A 4 -10.94 23.75 -32.81
N ALA A 5 -9.88 23.07 -32.40
CA ALA A 5 -8.60 23.69 -32.07
C ALA A 5 -7.51 23.09 -32.98
N ILE A 6 -6.73 23.97 -33.62
CA ILE A 6 -5.52 23.58 -34.32
C ILE A 6 -4.38 23.68 -33.30
N ASP A 7 -3.68 22.58 -33.05
CA ASP A 7 -2.52 22.59 -32.16
C ASP A 7 -1.31 23.29 -32.80
N GLY A 8 -0.25 23.50 -32.02
CA GLY A 8 0.99 24.13 -32.52
C GLY A 8 1.70 23.34 -33.63
N ASN A 9 1.29 22.10 -33.87
CA ASN A 9 1.83 21.22 -34.91
C ASN A 9 0.94 21.19 -36.16
N GLY A 10 -0.15 21.97 -36.19
CA GLY A 10 -1.09 22.02 -37.31
C GLY A 10 -2.11 20.87 -37.33
N VAL A 11 -2.22 20.09 -36.25
CA VAL A 11 -3.22 19.01 -36.13
C VAL A 11 -4.55 19.61 -35.71
N PHE A 12 -5.59 19.32 -36.50
CA PHE A 12 -6.95 19.75 -36.20
C PHE A 12 -7.61 18.75 -35.24
N SER A 13 -7.99 19.23 -34.06
CA SER A 13 -8.70 18.45 -33.05
C SER A 13 -10.13 18.96 -32.91
N VAL A 14 -11.08 18.04 -33.10
CA VAL A 14 -12.52 18.29 -32.99
C VAL A 14 -13.10 17.32 -32.00
N TRP A 15 -14.00 17.80 -31.16
CA TRP A 15 -14.72 16.98 -30.22
C TRP A 15 -16.21 17.36 -30.25
N SER A 16 -17.05 16.37 -30.01
CA SER A 16 -18.48 16.55 -29.81
C SER A 16 -18.84 15.79 -28.55
N LEU A 17 -19.58 16.44 -27.65
CA LEU A 17 -20.03 15.85 -26.40
C LEU A 17 -21.54 15.83 -26.40
N THR A 18 -22.10 14.66 -26.09
CA THR A 18 -23.54 14.49 -25.87
C THR A 18 -23.76 13.84 -24.52
N THR A 19 -24.74 14.36 -23.76
CA THR A 19 -25.11 13.82 -22.46
C THR A 19 -26.32 12.91 -22.65
N ILE A 20 -26.18 11.67 -22.20
CA ILE A 20 -27.22 10.66 -22.30
C ILE A 20 -27.83 10.43 -20.91
N PRO A 21 -29.17 10.49 -20.76
CA PRO A 21 -29.83 10.16 -19.49
C PRO A 21 -29.53 8.71 -19.06
N SER A 22 -29.28 8.51 -17.77
CA SER A 22 -29.01 7.18 -17.22
C SER A 22 -30.17 6.21 -17.40
N GLU A 23 -31.41 6.71 -17.42
CA GLU A 23 -32.62 5.91 -17.65
C GLU A 23 -32.63 5.26 -19.04
N THR A 24 -32.09 5.98 -20.04
CA THR A 24 -31.98 5.50 -21.43
C THR A 24 -30.70 4.70 -21.69
N TRP A 25 -29.71 4.75 -20.80
CA TRP A 25 -28.46 4.02 -20.92
C TRP A 25 -28.57 2.62 -20.29
N ASN A 26 -29.29 1.72 -20.98
CA ASN A 26 -29.45 0.31 -20.56
C ASN A 26 -28.43 -0.63 -21.25
N GLN A 27 -28.37 -1.91 -20.84
CA GLN A 27 -27.43 -2.89 -21.40
C GLN A 27 -27.67 -3.22 -22.89
N GLU A 28 -28.86 -2.91 -23.41
CA GLU A 28 -29.24 -3.15 -24.80
C GLU A 28 -28.99 -1.92 -25.67
N THR A 29 -28.70 -0.77 -25.08
CA THR A 29 -28.55 0.48 -25.82
C THR A 29 -27.10 0.64 -26.28
N ILE A 30 -26.94 0.80 -27.59
CA ILE A 30 -25.65 1.06 -28.25
C ILE A 30 -25.71 2.45 -28.86
N TYR A 31 -24.75 3.29 -28.53
CA TYR A 31 -24.62 4.62 -29.11
C TYR A 31 -23.46 4.65 -30.09
N ASN A 32 -23.66 5.31 -31.23
CA ASN A 32 -22.64 5.40 -32.26
C ASN A 32 -22.19 6.86 -32.41
N CYS A 33 -20.89 7.09 -32.24
CA CYS A 33 -20.24 8.35 -32.57
C CYS A 33 -19.68 8.26 -33.99
N THR A 34 -20.13 9.14 -34.88
CA THR A 34 -19.68 9.17 -36.28
C THR A 34 -18.97 10.49 -36.57
N ALA A 35 -17.71 10.41 -36.98
CA ALA A 35 -16.95 11.54 -37.50
C ALA A 35 -16.79 11.37 -39.00
N LYS A 36 -17.21 12.38 -39.77
CA LYS A 36 -17.10 12.38 -41.24
C LYS A 36 -16.11 13.45 -41.68
N GLU A 37 -15.08 13.03 -42.39
CA GLU A 37 -14.13 13.94 -43.02
C GLU A 37 -14.78 14.61 -44.23
N SER A 38 -14.79 15.94 -44.25
CA SER A 38 -15.52 16.70 -45.28
C SER A 38 -14.87 16.64 -46.66
N SER A 39 -13.54 16.52 -46.73
CA SER A 39 -12.77 16.54 -47.99
C SER A 39 -12.87 15.23 -48.77
N THR A 40 -12.78 14.09 -48.08
CA THR A 40 -12.76 12.75 -48.68
C THR A 40 -14.10 12.03 -48.56
N GLY A 41 -14.98 12.49 -47.68
CA GLY A 41 -16.24 11.82 -47.34
C GLY A 41 -16.06 10.57 -46.47
N ARG A 42 -14.84 10.24 -46.06
CA ARG A 42 -14.54 9.08 -45.21
C ARG A 42 -15.15 9.27 -43.82
N SER A 43 -15.82 8.23 -43.30
CA SER A 43 -16.38 8.25 -41.94
C SER A 43 -15.65 7.26 -41.03
N ILE A 44 -15.45 7.68 -39.78
CA ILE A 44 -15.01 6.83 -38.68
C ILE A 44 -16.19 6.71 -37.73
N ASN A 45 -16.55 5.48 -37.40
CA ASN A 45 -17.67 5.17 -36.50
C ASN A 45 -17.12 4.46 -35.27
N VAL A 46 -17.50 4.92 -34.09
CA VAL A 46 -17.14 4.32 -32.82
C VAL A 46 -18.41 4.02 -32.06
N THR A 47 -18.65 2.74 -31.80
CA THR A 47 -19.78 2.30 -30.98
C THR A 47 -19.38 2.27 -29.51
N VAL A 48 -20.20 2.89 -28.68
CA VAL A 48 -20.11 2.86 -27.22
C VAL A 48 -21.33 2.14 -26.70
N SER A 49 -21.13 1.04 -26.00
CA SER A 49 -22.18 0.32 -25.28
C SER A 49 -21.95 0.46 -23.79
N ARG A 50 -23.01 0.24 -23.01
CA ARG A 50 -22.85 0.05 -21.57
C ARG A 50 -22.04 -1.22 -21.37
N GLU A 51 -20.77 -1.07 -21.02
CA GLU A 51 -19.97 -2.19 -20.56
C GLU A 51 -20.73 -2.80 -19.38
N THR A 52 -21.16 -4.06 -19.53
CA THR A 52 -21.60 -4.85 -18.39
C THR A 52 -20.43 -4.79 -17.45
N GLU A 53 -20.59 -4.05 -16.36
CA GLU A 53 -19.72 -4.05 -15.21
C GLU A 53 -19.22 -5.49 -15.07
N ARG A 54 -17.99 -5.74 -15.55
CA ARG A 54 -17.32 -6.96 -15.15
C ARG A 54 -17.38 -6.81 -13.66
N ARG A 55 -18.02 -7.79 -13.02
CA ARG A 55 -17.89 -8.01 -11.59
C ARG A 55 -16.44 -8.41 -11.32
N ASP A 56 -15.49 -7.57 -11.72
CA ASP A 56 -14.21 -7.38 -11.08
C ASP A 56 -14.55 -6.60 -9.80
N ALA A 57 -15.41 -7.21 -8.97
CA ALA A 57 -15.39 -6.98 -7.54
C ALA A 57 -13.98 -7.38 -7.16
N GLY A 58 -13.10 -6.37 -7.13
CA GLY A 58 -11.68 -6.52 -6.91
C GLY A 58 -11.49 -7.50 -5.77
N ASP A 59 -10.59 -8.44 -6.00
CA ASP A 59 -10.32 -9.68 -5.27
C ASP A 59 -10.04 -9.43 -3.77
N CYS A 60 -11.05 -8.94 -3.05
CA CYS A 60 -11.00 -8.57 -1.64
C CYS A 60 -10.80 -9.82 -0.78
N GLY A 61 -11.03 -11.00 -1.38
CA GLY A 61 -10.66 -12.30 -0.84
C GLY A 61 -9.17 -12.40 -0.49
N ILE A 62 -8.27 -11.75 -1.23
CA ILE A 62 -6.82 -11.82 -0.95
C ILE A 62 -6.47 -11.13 0.37
N VAL A 63 -7.10 -9.99 0.66
CA VAL A 63 -6.87 -9.26 1.92
C VAL A 63 -7.40 -10.07 3.12
N PHE A 64 -8.56 -10.72 2.97
CA PHE A 64 -9.09 -11.60 3.99
C PHE A 64 -8.28 -12.91 4.14
N TYR A 65 -7.79 -13.50 3.05
CA TYR A 65 -7.09 -14.79 3.08
C TYR A 65 -5.63 -14.65 3.53
N ALA A 66 -4.95 -13.52 3.28
CA ALA A 66 -3.58 -13.29 3.72
C ALA A 66 -3.50 -12.50 5.04
N GLY A 67 -4.43 -11.56 5.28
CA GLY A 67 -4.40 -10.67 6.44
C GLY A 67 -4.86 -11.33 7.74
N LEU A 68 -6.01 -12.02 7.72
CA LEU A 68 -6.54 -12.71 8.91
C LEU A 68 -5.60 -13.77 9.49
N PRO A 69 -5.01 -14.70 8.71
CA PRO A 69 -4.11 -15.69 9.29
C PRO A 69 -2.86 -15.05 9.88
N CYS A 70 -2.35 -13.96 9.30
CA CYS A 70 -1.19 -13.24 9.83
C CYS A 70 -1.47 -12.67 11.23
N ILE A 71 -2.60 -11.98 11.40
CA ILE A 71 -3.01 -11.42 12.69
C ILE A 71 -3.25 -12.54 13.70
N PHE A 72 -3.92 -13.62 13.30
CA PHE A 72 -4.19 -14.77 14.17
C PHE A 72 -2.91 -15.46 14.65
N SER A 73 -1.93 -15.65 13.76
CA SER A 73 -0.62 -16.21 14.12
C SER A 73 0.14 -15.35 15.14
N LEU A 74 0.13 -14.02 14.99
CA LEU A 74 0.77 -13.10 15.95
C LEU A 74 0.15 -13.19 17.35
N LEU A 75 -1.18 -13.26 17.42
CA LEU A 75 -1.91 -13.42 18.67
C LEU A 75 -1.63 -14.77 19.34
N LEU A 76 -1.57 -15.85 18.56
CA LEU A 76 -1.20 -17.18 19.08
C LEU A 76 0.21 -17.21 19.67
N ILE A 77 1.19 -16.58 19.00
CA ILE A 77 2.57 -16.51 19.50
C ILE A 77 2.62 -15.74 20.83
N GLN A 78 1.92 -14.61 20.94
CA GLN A 78 1.85 -13.85 22.18
C GLN A 78 1.17 -14.64 23.31
N LEU A 79 0.09 -15.37 23.01
CA LEU A 79 -0.57 -16.25 23.96
C LEU A 79 0.36 -17.37 24.44
N LEU A 80 1.10 -18.01 23.52
CA LEU A 80 2.09 -19.02 23.85
C LEU A 80 3.18 -18.46 24.77
N ILE A 81 3.75 -17.30 24.47
CA ILE A 81 4.76 -16.67 25.32
C ILE A 81 4.21 -16.40 26.73
N LEU A 82 2.97 -15.94 26.85
CA LEU A 82 2.31 -15.71 28.13
C LEU A 82 2.06 -17.02 28.91
N LEU A 83 1.61 -18.07 28.22
CA LEU A 83 1.42 -19.40 28.81
C LEU A 83 2.76 -20.02 29.25
N TRP A 84 3.83 -19.80 28.49
CA TRP A 84 5.18 -20.29 28.82
C TRP A 84 5.82 -19.49 29.97
N ARG A 85 5.44 -18.22 30.14
CA ARG A 85 5.77 -17.48 31.37
C ARG A 85 4.96 -17.95 32.58
N LYS A 86 3.75 -18.46 32.37
CA LYS A 86 2.84 -18.93 33.45
C LYS A 86 3.04 -20.41 33.80
N CYS A 87 3.65 -21.20 32.91
CA CYS A 87 4.21 -22.51 33.22
C CYS A 87 5.67 -22.31 33.65
N PRO A 88 6.01 -22.27 34.95
CA PRO A 88 7.42 -22.34 35.32
C PRO A 88 7.93 -23.66 34.75
N VAL A 89 8.94 -23.57 33.88
CA VAL A 89 9.83 -24.70 33.65
C VAL A 89 10.37 -25.02 35.03
N ARG A 90 9.73 -25.98 35.71
CA ARG A 90 10.18 -26.59 36.95
C ARG A 90 11.44 -27.36 36.56
N GLY A 91 12.53 -26.62 36.42
CA GLY A 91 13.84 -27.15 36.16
C GLY A 91 14.13 -28.18 37.23
N ARG A 92 14.26 -29.44 36.80
CA ARG A 92 14.76 -30.51 37.65
C ARG A 92 16.22 -30.12 37.95
N VAL A 93 16.45 -29.54 39.13
CA VAL A 93 17.78 -29.22 39.63
C VAL A 93 18.50 -30.55 39.85
N VAL A 94 19.29 -30.99 38.86
CA VAL A 94 20.39 -31.91 39.10
C VAL A 94 21.50 -31.05 39.67
N GLN A 95 21.69 -31.16 40.99
CA GLN A 95 22.83 -30.60 41.69
C GLN A 95 24.10 -31.23 41.10
N ARG A 96 24.81 -30.52 40.22
CA ARG A 96 26.22 -30.80 39.94
C ARG A 96 27.04 -29.65 40.50
N GLN A 97 27.44 -29.88 41.73
CA GLN A 97 28.50 -29.17 42.44
C GLN A 97 29.76 -29.14 41.56
N LYS A 98 30.15 -27.95 41.13
CA LYS A 98 31.55 -27.58 40.85
C LYS A 98 31.64 -26.07 41.05
N GLU A 99 32.14 -25.68 42.22
CA GLU A 99 32.57 -24.31 42.49
C GLU A 99 33.57 -23.90 41.39
N ILE A 100 33.22 -22.86 40.66
CA ILE A 100 34.17 -22.11 39.83
C ILE A 100 34.56 -20.92 40.71
N PRO A 101 35.85 -20.73 41.04
CA PRO A 101 36.26 -19.67 41.95
C PRO A 101 35.93 -18.29 41.35
N MET A 102 35.40 -17.42 42.22
CA MET A 102 35.01 -16.06 41.89
C MET A 102 36.21 -15.28 41.34
N ARG A 103 36.14 -14.86 40.08
CA ARG A 103 37.14 -13.97 39.48
C ARG A 103 36.90 -12.55 40.00
N GLN A 104 37.83 -12.02 40.78
CA GLN A 104 37.81 -10.61 41.18
C GLN A 104 37.89 -9.72 39.92
N ILE A 105 36.91 -8.85 39.78
CA ILE A 105 36.86 -7.81 38.75
C ILE A 105 37.64 -6.61 39.30
N PRO A 106 38.78 -6.20 38.71
CA PRO A 106 39.40 -4.93 39.08
C PRO A 106 38.48 -3.77 38.66
N GLN A 107 38.07 -2.99 39.66
CA GLN A 107 37.30 -1.76 39.55
C GLN A 107 38.24 -0.59 39.23
N THR A 108 38.48 -0.30 37.96
CA THR A 108 39.07 0.96 37.44
C THR A 108 38.72 0.99 35.95
N GLU A 109 38.12 2.01 35.35
CA GLU A 109 38.50 3.42 35.42
C GLU A 109 37.38 4.23 34.71
N TYR A 110 36.73 5.15 35.41
CA TYR A 110 35.76 6.08 34.82
C TYR A 110 36.53 7.30 34.31
N ALA A 111 36.59 7.47 32.99
CA ALA A 111 37.17 8.67 32.39
C ALA A 111 36.32 9.90 32.75
N THR A 112 36.88 10.77 33.60
CA THR A 112 36.28 12.06 33.95
C THR A 112 36.67 13.07 32.87
N LEU A 113 35.70 13.62 32.13
CA LEU A 113 35.94 14.69 31.16
C LEU A 113 36.17 16.02 31.90
N PRO A 114 37.33 16.71 31.73
CA PRO A 114 37.48 18.06 32.24
C PRO A 114 36.75 19.06 31.32
N TYR A 115 35.72 19.71 31.87
CA TYR A 115 35.05 20.86 31.30
C TYR A 115 36.00 22.07 31.29
N ASN A 116 36.45 22.51 30.11
CA ASN A 116 37.34 23.66 29.97
C ASN A 116 36.53 24.95 29.70
N ASN A 117 36.31 25.73 30.76
CA ASN A 117 35.88 27.13 30.67
C ASN A 117 37.12 28.02 30.74
N ARG A 118 37.56 28.51 29.57
CA ARG A 118 38.39 29.71 29.43
C ARG A 118 38.30 30.14 27.98
N ASN A 119 37.53 31.20 27.72
CA ASN A 119 37.83 32.29 26.77
C ASN A 119 36.61 33.21 26.70
N ALA A 120 36.40 33.98 27.77
CA ALA A 120 35.70 35.26 27.69
C ALA A 120 36.75 36.37 27.69
N PRO A 121 36.86 37.18 26.63
CA PRO A 121 37.39 38.54 26.72
C PRO A 121 36.25 39.56 26.62
N ARG A 122 36.45 40.65 27.37
CA ARG A 122 35.65 41.88 27.43
C ARG A 122 35.51 42.58 26.09
#